data_AF-A0A8S1U8B4-F1
#
_entry.id   AF-A0A8S1U8B4-F1
#
_cell.length_a   1.000
_cell.length_b   1.000
_cell.length_c   1.000
_cell.angle_alpha   90.00
_cell.angle_beta   90.00
_cell.angle_gamma   90.00
#
_symmetry.space_group_name_H-M   'P 1'
#
loop_
_entity.id
_entity.type
_entity.pdbx_description
1 polymer ?
#
loop_
_entity_poly.entity_id
_entity_poly.type
_entity_poly.pdbx_seq_one_letter_code
_entity_poly.pdbx_strand_id
1 'polypeptide(L)'
;MLQEEEVELMLEQGGIPISQLCNSSVNIDLLQCPICFNILWKPIACGQDRCFSSFCQYCIESWLNQKNAQSTFEEEEETFANESNCPKCKRLFIKTEIPLVKVLLSQIELKCVHSDCTQVIPYEEYENHIVNCKERKKQCRGCQQYILQNKLEEHEAQCSQIPVECQKCHKRMPKCDLESKHDKYQLENLYTQYLMCDDMVNYYEEKIARMMKGDLIILNEYNFFTIFTANYQFTTDNLYIARLVRNSYNYNKQKNDFLHFYVDYHFTTGLEGYEWKSRVIRLRGNLLIGVCSSQLSNSVDFIVNRLGEVKKKEENDNRYHIIRKVNFTFGEGDVIRFQILPFMQCLRITNETRHLTFCFNRNELQEMGDQYFSFFSLEYQGDALQFL
;
A
#
# COMPACT_ATOMS: atom_id res chain seq x y z
N MET A 1 3.78 30.74 14.49
CA MET A 1 2.58 29.95 14.09
C MET A 1 1.71 29.60 15.29
N LEU A 2 1.84 28.47 16.00
CA LEU A 2 0.87 28.13 17.09
C LEU A 2 0.82 29.12 18.28
N GLN A 3 1.89 29.90 18.53
CA GLN A 3 1.90 30.90 19.61
C GLN A 3 1.21 32.22 19.24
N GLU A 4 1.10 32.51 17.93
CA GLU A 4 0.48 33.74 17.40
C GLU A 4 -1.05 33.58 17.35
N GLU A 5 -1.55 32.42 16.92
CA GLU A 5 -3.00 32.13 16.78
C GLU A 5 -3.80 32.28 18.09
N GLU A 6 -3.24 31.94 19.27
CA GLU A 6 -3.96 32.07 20.54
C GLU A 6 -3.99 33.52 21.08
N VAL A 7 -2.97 34.33 20.77
CA VAL A 7 -2.98 35.76 21.11
C VAL A 7 -3.91 36.52 20.18
N GLU A 8 -3.99 36.05 18.94
CA GLU A 8 -5.03 36.44 18.00
C GLU A 8 -6.41 36.13 18.60
N LEU A 9 -6.71 34.91 19.08
CA LEU A 9 -7.98 34.56 19.73
C LEU A 9 -8.39 35.43 20.95
N MET A 10 -7.44 35.89 21.76
CA MET A 10 -7.74 36.78 22.89
C MET A 10 -7.99 38.24 22.44
N LEU A 11 -7.45 38.65 21.30
CA LEU A 11 -7.56 40.00 20.73
C LEU A 11 -8.46 40.06 19.48
N GLU A 12 -9.00 38.91 19.05
CA GLU A 12 -9.93 38.66 17.95
C GLU A 12 -11.31 39.29 18.20
N GLN A 13 -11.50 39.93 19.36
CA GLN A 13 -12.69 40.70 19.67
C GLN A 13 -12.50 42.21 19.46
N GLY A 14 -11.34 42.64 18.95
CA GLY A 14 -11.11 44.01 18.51
C GLY A 14 -9.92 44.71 19.19
N GLY A 15 -10.18 45.81 19.89
CA GLY A 15 -9.15 46.60 20.58
C GLY A 15 -8.85 46.12 21.99
N ILE A 16 -7.78 46.66 22.58
CA ILE A 16 -7.42 46.43 23.99
C ILE A 16 -8.49 47.07 24.89
N PRO A 17 -9.19 46.30 25.75
CA PRO A 17 -10.22 46.86 26.63
C PRO A 17 -9.72 48.06 27.44
N ILE A 18 -10.50 49.14 27.48
CA ILE A 18 -10.16 50.35 28.24
C ILE A 18 -9.94 50.03 29.72
N SER A 19 -10.61 49.00 30.25
CA SER A 19 -10.41 48.52 31.61
C SER A 19 -8.97 48.12 31.92
N GLN A 20 -8.14 47.84 30.90
CA GLN A 20 -6.72 47.53 31.00
C GLN A 20 -5.80 48.74 31.01
N LEU A 21 -6.33 49.96 30.79
CA LEU A 21 -5.53 51.17 30.90
C LEU A 21 -5.11 51.38 32.35
N CYS A 22 -3.80 51.56 32.58
CA CYS A 22 -3.25 51.91 33.88
C CYS A 22 -2.97 53.42 33.94
N ASN A 23 -2.14 53.92 33.02
CA ASN A 23 -1.73 55.33 32.96
C ASN A 23 -1.76 55.85 31.52
N SER A 24 -1.99 57.15 31.36
CA SER A 24 -1.90 57.84 30.06
C SER A 24 -1.56 59.31 30.22
N SER A 25 -0.63 59.81 29.40
CA SER A 25 -0.35 61.25 29.27
C SER A 25 -1.14 61.92 28.13
N VAL A 26 -2.02 61.18 27.44
CA VAL A 26 -2.75 61.64 26.25
C VAL A 26 -4.25 61.44 26.42
N ASN A 27 -5.04 62.16 25.63
CA ASN A 27 -6.49 61.96 25.62
C ASN A 27 -6.83 60.61 24.94
N ILE A 28 -7.33 59.67 25.75
CA ILE A 28 -7.67 58.30 25.32
C ILE A 28 -8.79 58.27 24.28
N ASP A 29 -9.69 59.24 24.25
CA ASP A 29 -10.79 59.29 23.28
C ASP A 29 -10.26 59.33 21.83
N LEU A 30 -9.07 59.88 21.62
CA LEU A 30 -8.39 59.92 20.32
C LEU A 30 -7.77 58.56 19.91
N LEU A 31 -7.64 57.64 20.87
CA LEU A 31 -7.02 56.32 20.71
C LEU A 31 -8.04 55.18 20.79
N GLN A 32 -9.33 55.49 20.81
CA GLN A 32 -10.40 54.50 20.79
C GLN A 32 -10.81 54.15 19.36
N CYS A 33 -11.00 52.86 19.11
CA CYS A 33 -11.57 52.39 17.87
C CYS A 33 -13.08 52.72 17.81
N PRO A 34 -13.58 53.39 16.75
CA PRO A 34 -15.00 53.69 16.61
C PRO A 34 -15.93 52.48 16.43
N ILE A 35 -15.39 51.27 16.26
CA ILE A 35 -16.17 50.04 16.05
C ILE A 35 -16.34 49.29 17.38
N CYS A 36 -15.23 48.97 18.06
CA CYS A 36 -15.27 48.19 19.31
C CYS A 36 -15.20 49.05 20.58
N PHE A 37 -15.00 50.37 20.46
CA PHE A 37 -14.84 51.32 21.57
C PHE A 37 -13.70 51.03 22.54
N ASN A 38 -12.80 50.12 22.18
CA ASN A 38 -11.60 49.79 22.93
C ASN A 38 -10.39 50.58 22.42
N ILE A 39 -9.28 50.56 23.17
CA ILE A 39 -8.01 51.15 22.74
C ILE A 39 -7.57 50.46 21.45
N LEU A 40 -7.10 51.23 20.47
CA LEU A 40 -6.68 50.72 19.18
C LEU A 40 -5.63 49.63 19.32
N TRP A 41 -5.87 48.50 18.65
CA TRP A 41 -4.92 47.40 18.51
C TRP A 41 -4.53 47.24 17.04
N LYS A 42 -3.22 47.24 16.75
CA LYS A 42 -2.67 47.26 15.37
C LYS A 42 -3.45 48.27 14.50
N PRO A 43 -3.36 49.58 14.81
CA PRO A 43 -4.24 50.59 14.21
C PRO A 43 -4.07 50.69 12.70
N ILE A 44 -5.20 50.76 11.99
CA ILE A 44 -5.30 51.10 10.57
C ILE A 44 -6.17 52.34 10.43
N ALA A 45 -5.74 53.32 9.64
CA ALA A 45 -6.49 54.54 9.41
C ALA A 45 -7.15 54.57 8.03
N CYS A 46 -8.20 55.38 7.92
CA CYS A 46 -8.84 55.73 6.64
C CYS A 46 -8.13 56.93 6.00
N GLY A 47 -7.52 56.71 4.83
CA GLY A 47 -6.80 57.72 4.04
C GLY A 47 -7.68 58.64 3.19
N GLN A 48 -9.00 58.62 3.39
CA GLN A 48 -9.90 59.56 2.72
C GLN A 48 -9.69 60.98 3.22
N ASP A 49 -9.83 61.96 2.32
CA ASP A 49 -9.67 63.38 2.66
C ASP A 49 -10.57 63.75 3.86
N ARG A 50 -9.94 64.30 4.91
CA ARG A 50 -10.53 64.73 6.19
C ARG A 50 -11.14 63.64 7.07
N CYS A 51 -10.96 62.34 6.78
CA CYS A 51 -11.50 61.27 7.64
C CYS A 51 -10.57 60.96 8.82
N PHE A 52 -9.30 60.62 8.53
CA PHE A 52 -8.22 60.27 9.49
C PHE A 52 -8.59 59.35 10.66
N SER A 53 -9.76 58.70 10.60
CA SER A 53 -10.26 57.86 11.67
C SER A 53 -9.49 56.55 11.67
N SER A 54 -9.03 56.16 12.86
CA SER A 54 -8.26 54.93 13.08
C SER A 54 -9.15 53.84 13.66
N PHE A 55 -8.89 52.60 13.26
CA PHE A 55 -9.63 51.41 13.66
C PHE A 55 -8.65 50.32 14.06
N CYS A 56 -9.05 49.38 14.91
CA CYS A 56 -8.27 48.16 15.08
C CYS A 56 -8.26 47.38 13.77
N GLN A 57 -7.13 46.77 13.42
CA GLN A 57 -7.00 46.01 12.18
C GLN A 57 -8.13 44.98 12.01
N TYR A 58 -8.34 44.15 13.02
CA TYR A 58 -9.40 43.14 13.00
C TYR A 58 -10.81 43.75 12.79
N CYS A 59 -11.12 44.82 13.54
CA CYS A 59 -12.44 45.44 13.47
C CYS A 59 -12.76 45.99 12.08
N ILE A 60 -11.79 46.66 11.45
CA ILE A 60 -12.01 47.20 10.11
C ILE A 60 -12.04 46.08 9.07
N GLU A 61 -11.16 45.09 9.13
CA GLU A 61 -11.15 43.97 8.18
C GLU A 61 -12.45 43.16 8.26
N SER A 62 -12.94 42.86 9.48
CA SER A 62 -14.24 42.20 9.69
C SER A 62 -15.40 43.01 9.12
N TRP A 63 -15.41 44.33 9.31
CA TRP A 63 -16.42 45.22 8.74
C TRP A 63 -16.45 45.20 7.20
N LEU A 64 -15.28 45.23 6.56
CA LEU A 64 -15.18 45.19 5.09
C LEU A 64 -15.61 43.81 4.55
N ASN A 65 -15.29 42.73 5.28
CA ASN A 65 -15.61 41.36 4.87
C ASN A 65 -17.09 40.97 5.04
N GLN A 66 -17.77 41.43 6.10
CA GLN A 66 -19.20 41.11 6.32
C GLN A 66 -20.11 41.58 5.19
N LYS A 67 -19.75 42.68 4.51
CA LYS A 67 -20.53 43.20 3.38
C LYS A 67 -20.42 42.34 2.12
N ASN A 68 -19.32 41.60 1.94
CA ASN A 68 -19.13 40.71 0.80
C ASN A 68 -19.95 39.41 0.92
N ALA A 69 -20.38 39.04 2.13
CA ALA A 69 -21.13 37.81 2.37
C ALA A 69 -22.65 37.94 2.13
N GLN A 70 -23.20 39.17 2.15
CA GLN A 70 -24.64 39.42 2.01
C GLN A 70 -25.10 39.67 0.55
N SER A 71 -24.22 39.61 -0.44
CA SER A 71 -24.53 39.90 -1.86
C SER A 71 -24.74 38.65 -2.73
N THR A 72 -25.33 37.57 -2.20
CA THR A 72 -25.43 36.26 -2.89
C THR A 72 -26.84 35.84 -3.32
N PHE A 73 -27.84 36.72 -3.28
CA PHE A 73 -29.16 36.42 -3.86
C PHE A 73 -29.63 37.54 -4.80
N GLU A 74 -29.92 37.13 -6.04
CA GLU A 74 -30.61 37.82 -7.14
C GLU A 74 -29.77 38.69 -8.11
N GLU A 75 -29.42 38.00 -9.21
CA GLU A 75 -29.47 38.38 -10.64
C GLU A 75 -28.77 39.66 -11.16
N GLU A 76 -27.68 39.39 -11.91
CA GLU A 76 -27.35 39.92 -13.24
C GLU A 76 -27.75 41.37 -13.58
N GLU A 77 -26.88 42.31 -13.19
CA GLU A 77 -26.44 43.36 -14.12
C GLU A 77 -25.05 43.90 -13.74
N GLU A 78 -24.22 44.06 -14.75
CA GLU A 78 -22.78 44.29 -14.70
C GLU A 78 -22.36 45.63 -14.07
N THR A 79 -21.22 45.58 -13.36
CA THR A 79 -20.24 46.68 -13.17
C THR A 79 -20.56 47.83 -12.20
N PHE A 80 -20.70 47.56 -10.91
CA PHE A 80 -20.19 48.49 -9.90
C PHE A 80 -19.48 47.73 -8.78
N ALA A 81 -18.22 48.09 -8.55
CA ALA A 81 -17.34 47.44 -7.58
C ALA A 81 -17.97 47.41 -6.18
N ASN A 82 -17.83 46.29 -5.47
CA ASN A 82 -18.09 46.17 -4.04
C ASN A 82 -17.12 47.09 -3.26
N GLU A 83 -17.42 48.38 -3.26
CA GLU A 83 -16.61 49.39 -2.59
C GLU A 83 -16.81 49.30 -1.07
N SER A 84 -15.81 48.70 -0.43
CA SER A 84 -15.70 48.58 1.02
C SER A 84 -15.62 49.98 1.67
N ASN A 85 -16.73 50.49 2.19
CA ASN A 85 -16.83 51.84 2.75
C ASN A 85 -16.38 51.93 4.22
N CYS A 86 -15.69 53.02 4.55
CA CYS A 86 -15.27 53.37 5.90
C CYS A 86 -16.47 53.50 6.85
N PRO A 87 -16.46 52.85 8.03
CA PRO A 87 -17.55 52.93 9.00
C PRO A 87 -17.87 54.35 9.46
N LYS A 88 -16.87 55.23 9.53
CA LYS A 88 -17.02 56.61 10.03
C LYS A 88 -17.49 57.59 8.94
N CYS A 89 -16.75 57.73 7.85
CA CYS A 89 -17.06 58.72 6.81
C CYS A 89 -17.99 58.21 5.69
N LYS A 90 -18.29 56.90 5.67
CA LYS A 90 -19.14 56.24 4.67
C LYS A 90 -18.64 56.32 3.22
N ARG A 91 -17.42 56.80 2.99
CA ARG A 91 -16.72 56.80 1.68
C ARG A 91 -15.84 55.57 1.53
N LEU A 92 -15.34 55.31 0.32
CA LEU A 92 -14.41 54.22 0.01
C LEU A 92 -13.25 54.16 1.02
N PHE A 93 -13.03 53.00 1.63
CA PHE A 93 -11.96 52.84 2.60
C PHE A 93 -10.60 52.70 1.89
N ILE A 94 -9.74 53.72 2.03
CA ILE A 94 -8.34 53.65 1.61
C ILE A 94 -7.50 53.32 2.84
N LYS A 95 -6.88 52.13 2.86
CA LYS A 95 -6.00 51.69 3.94
C LYS A 95 -4.77 52.60 4.00
N THR A 96 -4.53 53.22 5.16
CA THR A 96 -3.30 54.00 5.42
C THR A 96 -2.83 53.80 6.86
N GLU A 97 -1.57 54.14 7.12
CA GLU A 97 -1.01 54.20 8.46
C GLU A 97 -0.74 55.66 8.84
N ILE A 98 -1.10 56.05 10.06
CA ILE A 98 -0.80 57.40 10.59
C ILE A 98 0.29 57.25 11.65
N PRO A 99 1.54 57.65 11.38
CA PRO A 99 2.64 57.55 12.35
C PRO A 99 2.35 58.21 13.70
N LEU A 100 1.60 59.32 13.69
CA LEU A 100 1.22 60.03 14.92
C LEU A 100 0.41 59.15 15.89
N VAL A 101 -0.46 58.27 15.39
CA VAL A 101 -1.26 57.38 16.25
C VAL A 101 -0.37 56.38 16.96
N LYS A 102 0.67 55.86 16.30
CA LYS A 102 1.67 54.98 16.93
C LYS A 102 2.42 55.71 18.05
N VAL A 103 2.81 56.97 17.85
CA VAL A 103 3.47 57.80 18.86
C VAL A 103 2.57 58.12 20.06
N LEU A 104 1.27 58.30 19.83
CA LEU A 104 0.33 58.55 20.94
C LEU A 104 0.03 57.27 21.72
N LEU A 105 -0.05 56.12 21.04
CA LEU A 105 -0.21 54.82 21.68
C LEU A 105 1.02 54.46 22.53
N SER A 106 2.23 54.88 22.15
CA SER A 106 3.45 54.64 22.94
C SER A 106 3.50 55.39 24.28
N GLN A 107 2.52 56.26 24.55
CA GLN A 107 2.43 57.06 25.76
C GLN A 107 1.40 56.53 26.77
N ILE A 108 0.90 55.31 26.55
CA ILE A 108 -0.03 54.65 27.46
C ILE A 108 0.63 53.40 28.07
N GLU A 109 0.25 53.14 29.31
CA GLU A 109 0.67 51.93 30.03
C GLU A 109 -0.56 51.08 30.36
N LEU A 110 -0.42 49.77 30.21
CA LEU A 110 -1.51 48.80 30.29
C LEU A 110 -1.23 47.78 31.40
N LYS A 111 -2.27 47.33 32.10
CA LYS A 111 -2.19 46.13 32.94
C LYS A 111 -2.45 44.87 32.10
N CYS A 112 -1.79 43.78 32.47
CA CYS A 112 -2.00 42.48 31.83
C CYS A 112 -3.48 42.03 31.89
N VAL A 113 -3.89 41.22 30.91
CA VAL A 113 -5.25 40.62 30.85
C VAL A 113 -5.41 39.47 31.85
N HIS A 114 -4.32 38.84 32.25
CA HIS A 114 -4.33 37.76 33.24
C HIS A 114 -4.41 38.35 34.66
N SER A 115 -5.47 38.00 35.40
CA SER A 115 -5.79 38.57 36.72
C SER A 115 -4.65 38.51 37.74
N ASP A 116 -3.82 37.48 37.64
CA ASP A 116 -2.76 37.19 38.61
C ASP A 116 -1.44 37.91 38.24
N CYS A 117 -1.39 38.57 37.08
CA CYS A 117 -0.24 39.34 36.63
C CYS A 117 -0.40 40.82 37.00
N THR A 118 0.45 41.31 37.91
CA THR A 118 0.43 42.70 38.39
C THR A 118 1.34 43.63 37.60
N GLN A 119 1.87 43.20 36.45
CA GLN A 119 2.79 44.02 35.66
C GLN A 119 2.07 45.15 34.92
N VAL A 120 2.69 46.32 34.92
CA VAL A 120 2.32 47.47 34.10
C VAL A 120 3.25 47.49 32.90
N ILE A 121 2.68 47.51 31.70
CA ILE A 121 3.36 47.16 30.45
C ILE A 121 3.16 48.32 29.45
N PRO A 122 4.23 48.85 28.82
CA PRO A 122 4.11 49.80 27.73
C PRO A 122 3.33 49.21 26.55
N TYR A 123 2.61 50.03 25.81
CA TYR A 123 1.81 49.58 24.65
C TYR A 123 2.63 48.76 23.65
N GLU A 124 3.87 49.16 23.35
CA GLU A 124 4.78 48.47 22.41
C GLU A 124 5.11 47.03 22.83
N GLU A 125 5.21 46.79 24.14
CA GLU A 125 5.61 45.51 24.71
C GLU A 125 4.42 44.60 25.05
N TYR A 126 3.20 45.15 24.94
CA TYR A 126 1.98 44.50 25.40
C TYR A 126 1.71 43.17 24.69
N GLU A 127 1.91 43.11 23.36
CA GLU A 127 1.76 41.88 22.57
C GLU A 127 2.70 40.79 23.10
N ASN A 128 3.98 41.13 23.20
CA ASN A 128 5.02 40.22 23.60
C ASN A 128 4.83 39.73 25.04
N HIS A 129 4.35 40.62 25.93
CA HIS A 129 4.04 40.24 27.30
C HIS A 129 2.90 39.22 27.36
N ILE A 130 1.77 39.45 26.69
CA ILE A 130 0.64 38.51 26.73
C ILE A 130 1.07 37.13 26.22
N VAL A 131 1.85 37.07 25.15
CA VAL A 131 2.36 35.81 24.60
C VAL A 131 3.16 35.03 25.67
N ASN A 132 3.98 35.75 26.44
CA ASN A 132 4.99 35.19 27.32
C ASN A 132 4.68 35.31 28.82
N CYS A 133 3.47 35.75 29.18
CA CYS A 133 3.08 35.97 30.55
C CYS A 133 3.14 34.66 31.34
N LYS A 134 3.84 34.66 32.47
CA LYS A 134 4.00 33.47 33.33
C LYS A 134 2.68 32.96 33.90
N GLU A 135 1.73 33.87 34.09
CA GLU A 135 0.39 33.59 34.62
C GLU A 135 -0.62 33.20 33.53
N ARG A 136 -0.19 33.18 32.25
CA ARG A 136 -1.01 32.66 31.16
C ARG A 136 -1.23 31.17 31.37
N LYS A 137 -2.47 30.70 31.22
CA LYS A 137 -2.78 29.27 31.21
C LYS A 137 -2.59 28.71 29.80
N LYS A 138 -1.88 27.59 29.68
CA LYS A 138 -1.67 26.82 28.45
C LYS A 138 -2.17 25.40 28.62
N GLN A 139 -2.68 24.81 27.55
CA GLN A 139 -3.20 23.46 27.57
C GLN A 139 -2.06 22.43 27.56
N CYS A 140 -2.10 21.45 28.46
CA CYS A 140 -1.16 20.33 28.48
C CYS A 140 -1.40 19.39 27.30
N ARG A 141 -0.32 18.99 26.60
CA ARG A 141 -0.39 18.10 25.42
C ARG A 141 -0.90 16.69 25.73
N GLY A 142 -0.71 16.23 26.97
CA GLY A 142 -1.16 14.90 27.41
C GLY A 142 -2.60 14.92 27.89
N CYS A 143 -2.85 15.57 29.04
CA CYS A 143 -4.15 15.50 29.73
C CYS A 143 -5.16 16.57 29.29
N GLN A 144 -4.78 17.50 28.40
CA GLN A 144 -5.63 18.58 27.89
C GLN A 144 -6.15 19.58 28.96
N GLN A 145 -5.57 19.57 30.16
CA GLN A 145 -5.89 20.55 31.22
C GLN A 145 -5.15 21.87 31.01
N TYR A 146 -5.77 22.99 31.38
CA TYR A 146 -5.16 24.32 31.36
C TYR A 146 -4.28 24.54 32.61
N ILE A 147 -2.97 24.64 32.40
CA ILE A 147 -1.94 24.79 33.42
C ILE A 147 -1.23 26.14 33.24
N LEU A 148 -0.84 26.81 34.33
CA LEU A 148 -0.06 28.05 34.24
C LEU A 148 1.26 27.81 33.50
N GLN A 149 1.65 28.74 32.63
CA GLN A 149 2.81 28.60 31.74
C GLN A 149 4.11 28.36 32.53
N ASN A 150 4.25 28.95 33.71
CA ASN A 150 5.39 28.70 34.60
C ASN A 150 5.43 27.29 35.23
N LYS A 151 4.30 26.59 35.28
CA LYS A 151 4.17 25.22 35.83
C LYS A 151 3.99 24.15 34.75
N LEU A 152 3.88 24.56 33.48
CA LEU A 152 3.59 23.65 32.38
C LEU A 152 4.71 22.63 32.18
N GLU A 153 5.97 23.07 32.20
CA GLU A 153 7.13 22.19 32.01
C GLU A 153 7.22 21.10 33.10
N GLU A 154 7.03 21.49 34.36
CA GLU A 154 7.00 20.55 35.49
C GLU A 154 5.84 19.56 35.37
N HIS A 155 4.65 20.05 35.00
CA HIS A 155 3.49 19.20 34.76
C HIS A 155 3.71 18.22 33.61
N GLU A 156 4.27 18.66 32.47
CA GLU A 156 4.54 17.80 31.33
C GLU A 156 5.63 16.74 31.64
N ALA A 157 6.59 17.05 32.51
CA ALA A 157 7.53 16.05 33.00
C ALA A 157 6.82 14.89 33.74
N GLN A 158 5.74 15.19 34.48
CA GLN A 158 5.03 14.24 35.35
C GLN A 158 3.72 13.70 34.76
N CYS A 159 3.21 14.26 33.67
CA CYS A 159 1.92 13.89 33.11
C CYS A 159 1.95 12.47 32.51
N SER A 160 1.11 11.59 33.05
CA SER A 160 1.02 10.18 32.66
C SER A 160 0.42 9.97 31.27
N GLN A 161 -0.30 10.96 30.75
CA GLN A 161 -0.95 10.92 29.44
C GLN A 161 -0.03 11.37 28.29
N ILE A 162 1.16 11.90 28.59
CA ILE A 162 2.08 12.34 27.53
C ILE A 162 2.63 11.14 26.77
N PRO A 163 2.50 11.11 25.43
CA PRO A 163 3.03 10.03 24.63
C PRO A 163 4.56 9.97 24.67
N VAL A 164 5.09 8.84 25.12
CA VAL A 164 6.52 8.50 25.11
C VAL A 164 6.78 7.37 24.12
N GLU A 165 7.98 7.34 23.54
CA GLU A 165 8.39 6.26 22.64
C GLU A 165 8.93 5.08 23.45
N CYS A 166 8.42 3.87 23.18
CA CYS A 166 8.97 2.66 23.76
C CYS A 166 10.32 2.31 23.13
N GLN A 167 11.37 2.15 23.94
CA GLN A 167 12.71 1.78 23.45
C GLN A 167 12.79 0.38 22.82
N LYS A 168 11.84 -0.52 23.10
CA LYS A 168 11.83 -1.90 22.60
C LYS A 168 11.13 -2.06 21.25
N CYS A 169 10.05 -1.32 21.00
CA CYS A 169 9.25 -1.46 19.77
C CYS A 169 9.05 -0.18 18.97
N HIS A 170 9.60 0.95 19.43
CA HIS A 170 9.52 2.26 18.79
C HIS A 170 8.09 2.82 18.61
N LYS A 171 7.09 2.24 19.29
CA LYS A 171 5.72 2.76 19.28
C LYS A 171 5.57 3.88 20.32
N ARG A 172 4.85 4.94 19.94
CA ARG A 172 4.49 6.05 20.85
C ARG A 172 3.18 5.73 21.57
N MET A 173 3.17 5.83 22.89
CA MET A 173 1.99 5.59 23.72
C MET A 173 2.05 6.38 25.04
N PRO A 174 0.92 6.60 25.73
CA PRO A 174 0.91 7.24 27.04
C PRO A 174 1.84 6.54 28.04
N LYS A 175 2.52 7.30 28.90
CA LYS A 175 3.40 6.74 29.95
C LYS A 175 2.69 5.67 30.80
N CYS A 176 1.42 5.90 31.16
CA CYS A 176 0.65 4.93 31.94
C CYS A 176 0.41 3.60 31.22
N ASP A 177 0.30 3.59 29.90
CA ASP A 177 0.09 2.37 29.11
C ASP A 177 1.40 1.58 28.94
N LEU A 178 2.52 2.31 28.82
CA LEU A 178 3.86 1.72 28.76
C LEU A 178 4.17 0.91 30.03
N GLU A 179 3.87 1.47 31.21
CA GLU A 179 4.15 0.85 32.51
C GLU A 179 3.22 -0.35 32.83
N SER A 180 1.96 -0.31 32.36
CA SER A 180 0.94 -1.27 32.82
C SER A 180 0.71 -2.47 31.89
N LYS A 181 0.87 -2.30 30.57
CA LYS A 181 0.42 -3.31 29.59
C LYS A 181 1.51 -3.76 28.63
N HIS A 182 2.44 -2.88 28.29
CA HIS A 182 3.36 -3.13 27.18
C HIS A 182 4.44 -4.18 27.50
N ASP A 183 5.02 -4.15 28.71
CA ASP A 183 6.10 -5.08 29.09
C ASP A 183 5.61 -6.53 29.27
N LYS A 184 4.33 -6.73 29.62
CA LYS A 184 3.76 -8.08 29.80
C LYS A 184 3.38 -8.73 28.46
N TYR A 185 2.81 -7.97 27.53
CA TYR A 185 2.34 -8.48 26.23
C TYR A 185 3.47 -8.80 25.24
N GLN A 186 4.63 -8.14 25.35
CA GLN A 186 5.74 -8.42 24.44
C GLN A 186 6.37 -9.80 24.65
N LEU A 187 6.40 -10.32 25.87
CA LEU A 187 6.98 -11.65 26.13
C LEU A 187 6.13 -12.78 25.56
N GLU A 188 4.81 -12.70 25.67
CA GLU A 188 3.89 -13.75 25.19
C GLU A 188 3.86 -13.82 23.65
N ASN A 189 3.95 -12.67 22.96
CA ASN A 189 4.00 -12.64 21.50
C ASN A 189 5.33 -13.16 20.93
N LEU A 190 6.46 -12.84 21.55
CA LEU A 190 7.78 -13.35 21.14
C LEU A 190 7.86 -14.88 21.26
N TYR A 191 7.30 -15.44 22.33
CA TYR A 191 7.31 -16.89 22.56
C TYR A 191 6.44 -17.65 21.54
N THR A 192 5.26 -17.10 21.21
CA THR A 192 4.37 -17.70 20.19
C THR A 192 5.01 -17.66 18.80
N GLN A 193 5.65 -16.55 18.45
CA GLN A 193 6.35 -16.42 17.17
C GLN A 193 7.55 -17.38 17.04
N TYR A 194 8.26 -17.62 18.14
CA TYR A 194 9.38 -18.58 18.17
C TYR A 194 8.90 -20.02 17.96
N LEU A 195 7.85 -20.45 18.67
CA LEU A 195 7.28 -21.80 18.52
C LEU A 195 6.79 -22.11 17.11
N MET A 196 6.15 -21.15 16.43
CA MET A 196 5.72 -21.35 15.04
C MET A 196 6.90 -21.45 14.06
N CYS A 197 8.07 -20.92 14.41
CA CYS A 197 9.26 -20.99 13.58
C CYS A 197 9.87 -22.41 13.63
N ASP A 198 9.95 -23.02 14.80
CA ASP A 198 10.56 -24.35 14.98
C ASP A 198 9.77 -25.45 14.28
N ASP A 199 8.43 -25.44 14.37
CA ASP A 199 7.58 -26.41 13.66
C ASP A 199 7.72 -26.30 12.14
N MET A 200 7.82 -25.08 11.62
CA MET A 200 8.04 -24.84 10.19
C MET A 200 9.43 -25.28 9.74
N VAL A 201 10.47 -25.03 10.54
CA VAL A 201 11.83 -25.50 10.25
C VAL A 201 11.87 -27.02 10.22
N ASN A 202 11.32 -27.70 11.23
CA ASN A 202 11.27 -29.16 11.29
C ASN A 202 10.51 -29.73 10.08
N TYR A 203 9.37 -29.14 9.71
CA TYR A 203 8.61 -29.53 8.52
C TYR A 203 9.44 -29.44 7.23
N TYR A 204 10.18 -28.34 7.04
CA TYR A 204 11.02 -28.19 5.86
C TYR A 204 12.25 -29.10 5.89
N GLU A 205 12.87 -29.32 7.05
CA GLU A 205 13.99 -30.25 7.20
C GLU A 205 13.60 -31.69 6.86
N GLU A 206 12.47 -32.18 7.36
CA GLU A 206 11.95 -33.50 7.01
C GLU A 206 11.65 -33.61 5.50
N LYS A 207 11.05 -32.56 4.92
CA LYS A 207 10.75 -32.51 3.48
C LYS A 207 12.03 -32.54 2.65
N ILE A 208 13.05 -31.77 3.04
CA ILE A 208 14.39 -31.76 2.44
C ILE A 208 15.05 -33.14 2.54
N ALA A 209 14.99 -33.78 3.71
CA ALA A 209 15.58 -35.09 3.92
C ALA A 209 14.93 -36.19 3.04
N ARG A 210 13.59 -36.20 2.92
CA ARG A 210 12.86 -37.09 2.00
C ARG A 210 13.28 -36.87 0.55
N MET A 211 13.35 -35.62 0.12
CA MET A 211 13.79 -35.28 -1.22
C MET A 211 15.25 -35.68 -1.50
N MET A 212 16.16 -35.50 -0.54
CA MET A 212 17.57 -35.94 -0.68
C MET A 212 17.71 -37.46 -0.76
N LYS A 213 16.79 -38.21 -0.14
CA LYS A 213 16.70 -39.67 -0.27
C LYS A 213 16.08 -40.12 -1.59
N GLY A 214 15.49 -39.21 -2.36
CA GLY A 214 14.79 -39.51 -3.60
C GLY A 214 13.39 -40.09 -3.36
N ASP A 215 12.78 -39.83 -2.20
CA ASP A 215 11.40 -40.20 -1.91
C ASP A 215 10.47 -39.32 -2.76
N LEU A 216 10.01 -39.85 -3.89
CA LEU A 216 9.07 -39.18 -4.79
C LEU A 216 7.63 -39.62 -4.49
N ILE A 217 6.69 -38.69 -4.62
CA ILE A 217 5.26 -38.98 -4.54
C ILE A 217 4.88 -39.77 -5.79
N ILE A 218 4.43 -41.02 -5.61
CA ILE A 218 4.02 -41.88 -6.71
C ILE A 218 2.57 -41.57 -7.08
N LEU A 219 2.32 -41.17 -8.32
CA LEU A 219 0.96 -41.05 -8.85
C LEU A 219 0.42 -42.44 -9.19
N ASN A 220 -0.65 -42.86 -8.53
CA ASN A 220 -1.31 -44.16 -8.76
C ASN A 220 -2.72 -44.03 -9.35
N GLU A 221 -3.25 -42.81 -9.39
CA GLU A 221 -4.57 -42.51 -9.93
C GLU A 221 -4.42 -41.44 -11.00
N TYR A 222 -5.04 -41.67 -12.17
CA TYR A 222 -4.89 -40.79 -13.32
C TYR A 222 -6.24 -40.34 -13.84
N ASN A 223 -6.42 -39.02 -13.91
CA ASN A 223 -7.46 -38.39 -14.69
C ASN A 223 -6.86 -37.87 -15.99
N PHE A 224 -7.64 -37.89 -17.06
CA PHE A 224 -7.19 -37.44 -18.37
C PHE A 224 -8.07 -36.29 -18.88
N PHE A 225 -7.43 -35.29 -19.46
CA PHE A 225 -8.09 -34.18 -20.14
C PHE A 225 -7.71 -34.18 -21.62
N THR A 226 -8.67 -33.88 -22.50
CA THR A 226 -8.40 -33.60 -23.92
C THR A 226 -9.56 -32.81 -24.53
N ILE A 227 -9.26 -31.89 -25.44
CA ILE A 227 -10.27 -31.24 -26.28
C ILE A 227 -10.71 -32.12 -27.47
N PHE A 228 -10.00 -33.22 -27.73
CA PHE A 228 -10.26 -34.15 -28.83
C PHE A 228 -10.95 -35.43 -28.34
N THR A 229 -12.00 -35.28 -27.52
CA THR A 229 -12.69 -36.39 -26.85
C THR A 229 -13.21 -37.46 -27.83
N ALA A 230 -13.57 -37.09 -29.06
CA ALA A 230 -14.03 -38.03 -30.09
C ALA A 230 -12.91 -38.92 -30.67
N ASN A 231 -11.64 -38.55 -30.46
CA ASN A 231 -10.47 -39.26 -30.98
C ASN A 231 -9.83 -40.18 -29.93
N TYR A 232 -10.06 -39.93 -28.65
CA TYR A 232 -9.48 -40.71 -27.56
C TYR A 232 -10.53 -41.51 -26.80
N GLN A 233 -10.16 -42.73 -26.42
CA GLN A 233 -10.87 -43.55 -25.45
C GLN A 233 -9.97 -43.68 -24.22
N PHE A 234 -10.49 -43.27 -23.06
CA PHE A 234 -9.83 -43.46 -21.77
C PHE A 234 -10.53 -44.57 -20.99
N THR A 235 -9.77 -45.41 -20.32
CA THR A 235 -10.30 -46.41 -19.37
C THR A 235 -9.71 -46.12 -18.01
N THR A 236 -10.55 -46.04 -16.97
CA THR A 236 -10.15 -45.61 -15.62
C THR A 236 -10.34 -46.70 -14.56
N ASP A 237 -10.87 -47.87 -14.93
CA ASP A 237 -11.11 -48.99 -14.02
C ASP A 237 -9.79 -49.75 -13.73
N ASN A 238 -8.87 -49.10 -13.02
CA ASN A 238 -7.55 -49.59 -12.58
C ASN A 238 -6.51 -49.90 -13.67
N LEU A 239 -6.86 -49.74 -14.94
CA LEU A 239 -5.93 -49.94 -16.06
C LEU A 239 -5.43 -48.65 -16.71
N TYR A 240 -6.01 -47.48 -16.38
CA TYR A 240 -5.62 -46.13 -16.85
C TYR A 240 -5.03 -46.12 -18.28
N ILE A 241 -5.82 -46.57 -19.27
CA ILE A 241 -5.37 -46.66 -20.67
C ILE A 241 -5.90 -45.47 -21.46
N ALA A 242 -5.03 -44.78 -22.18
CA ALA A 242 -5.36 -43.81 -23.23
C ALA A 242 -5.14 -44.45 -24.60
N ARG A 243 -6.20 -44.57 -25.40
CA ARG A 243 -6.17 -45.18 -26.74
C ARG A 243 -6.69 -44.21 -27.79
N LEU A 244 -5.96 -44.09 -28.90
CA LEU A 244 -6.38 -43.31 -30.05
C LEU A 244 -7.34 -44.15 -30.91
N VAL A 245 -8.63 -43.81 -30.93
CA VAL A 245 -9.69 -44.57 -31.66
C VAL A 245 -9.85 -44.15 -33.12
N ARG A 246 -9.30 -42.99 -33.51
CA ARG A 246 -9.27 -42.47 -34.88
C ARG A 246 -7.91 -41.84 -35.13
N ASN A 247 -7.38 -41.92 -36.35
CA ASN A 247 -6.12 -41.26 -36.69
C ASN A 247 -6.11 -39.78 -36.26
N SER A 248 -4.92 -39.25 -35.99
CA SER A 248 -4.71 -37.89 -35.51
C SER A 248 -4.98 -36.83 -36.60
N TYR A 249 -6.23 -36.73 -37.04
CA TYR A 249 -6.70 -35.78 -38.05
C TYR A 249 -7.42 -34.61 -37.38
N ASN A 250 -6.91 -33.41 -37.58
CA ASN A 250 -7.54 -32.19 -37.08
C ASN A 250 -8.53 -31.67 -38.13
N TYR A 251 -9.82 -31.90 -37.91
CA TYR A 251 -10.87 -31.48 -38.83
C TYR A 251 -10.91 -29.97 -39.07
N ASN A 252 -10.55 -29.16 -38.06
CA ASN A 252 -10.52 -27.70 -38.21
C ASN A 252 -9.39 -27.24 -39.12
N LYS A 253 -8.23 -27.92 -39.07
CA LYS A 253 -7.06 -27.59 -39.90
C LYS A 253 -6.97 -28.41 -41.20
N GLN A 254 -7.88 -29.36 -41.40
CA GLN A 254 -7.92 -30.29 -42.54
C GLN A 254 -6.57 -30.97 -42.84
N LYS A 255 -5.86 -31.38 -41.78
CA LYS A 255 -4.56 -32.06 -41.88
C LYS A 255 -4.33 -33.01 -40.71
N ASN A 256 -3.39 -33.92 -40.88
CA ASN A 256 -2.84 -34.68 -39.76
C ASN A 256 -2.16 -33.70 -38.80
N ASP A 257 -2.52 -33.78 -37.52
CA ASP A 257 -2.00 -32.95 -36.44
C ASP A 257 -1.81 -33.82 -35.20
N PHE A 258 -0.93 -33.41 -34.29
CA PHE A 258 -0.74 -34.15 -33.04
C PHE A 258 -1.86 -33.76 -32.06
N LEU A 259 -2.79 -34.70 -31.83
CA LEU A 259 -3.91 -34.46 -30.93
C LEU A 259 -3.47 -34.74 -29.49
N HIS A 260 -3.29 -33.70 -28.69
CA HIS A 260 -2.79 -33.81 -27.32
C HIS A 260 -3.89 -34.34 -26.37
N PHE A 261 -3.48 -35.19 -25.43
CA PHE A 261 -4.20 -35.42 -24.18
C PHE A 261 -3.25 -35.20 -23.00
N TYR A 262 -3.80 -34.83 -21.86
CA TYR A 262 -3.07 -34.43 -20.66
C TYR A 262 -3.34 -35.43 -19.55
N VAL A 263 -2.34 -35.68 -18.71
CA VAL A 263 -2.62 -36.14 -17.35
C VAL A 263 -3.12 -34.93 -16.60
N ASP A 264 -4.33 -35.00 -16.07
CA ASP A 264 -5.01 -33.88 -15.42
C ASP A 264 -4.48 -33.68 -13.99
N TYR A 265 -3.19 -33.38 -13.94
CA TYR A 265 -2.42 -33.11 -12.76
C TYR A 265 -1.41 -32.03 -13.13
N HIS A 266 -1.39 -30.94 -12.36
CA HIS A 266 -0.38 -29.91 -12.52
C HIS A 266 0.76 -30.15 -11.55
N PHE A 267 1.97 -29.92 -12.03
CA PHE A 267 3.17 -30.00 -11.24
C PHE A 267 3.68 -28.60 -10.96
N THR A 268 4.24 -28.41 -9.77
CA THR A 268 4.85 -27.13 -9.40
C THR A 268 6.37 -27.24 -9.36
N THR A 269 7.06 -26.12 -9.55
CA THR A 269 8.51 -25.99 -9.32
C THR A 269 8.89 -25.96 -7.83
N GLY A 270 7.93 -26.27 -6.94
CA GLY A 270 8.08 -26.27 -5.49
C GLY A 270 8.92 -27.43 -4.94
N LEU A 271 8.77 -27.70 -3.64
CA LEU A 271 9.56 -28.70 -2.90
C LEU A 271 8.99 -30.13 -2.99
N GLU A 272 8.21 -30.45 -4.01
CA GLU A 272 7.58 -31.77 -4.12
C GLU A 272 8.10 -32.48 -5.37
N GLY A 273 8.60 -33.69 -5.16
CA GLY A 273 9.01 -34.58 -6.23
C GLY A 273 7.91 -35.57 -6.53
N TYR A 274 7.69 -35.82 -7.82
CA TYR A 274 6.63 -36.69 -8.32
C TYR A 274 7.23 -37.76 -9.21
N GLU A 275 6.70 -38.97 -9.14
CA GLU A 275 7.02 -40.07 -10.04
C GLU A 275 5.74 -40.69 -10.60
N TRP A 276 5.76 -40.98 -11.90
CA TRP A 276 4.73 -41.78 -12.54
C TRP A 276 5.30 -42.59 -13.69
N LYS A 277 4.58 -43.61 -14.14
CA LYS A 277 5.04 -44.50 -15.20
C LYS A 277 3.96 -44.69 -16.26
N SER A 278 4.41 -44.90 -17.49
CA SER A 278 3.54 -45.37 -18.56
C SER A 278 4.20 -46.48 -19.37
N ARG A 279 3.38 -47.37 -19.92
CA ARG A 279 3.79 -48.43 -20.83
C ARG A 279 3.22 -48.15 -22.21
N VAL A 280 4.05 -48.27 -23.23
CA VAL A 280 3.64 -48.19 -24.63
C VAL A 280 3.00 -49.53 -25.03
N ILE A 281 1.67 -49.61 -25.02
CA ILE A 281 0.96 -50.86 -25.32
C ILE A 281 0.97 -51.17 -26.80
N ARG A 282 0.76 -50.13 -27.63
CA ARG A 282 0.76 -50.25 -29.08
C ARG A 282 1.26 -48.96 -29.70
N LEU A 283 2.19 -49.06 -30.66
CA LEU A 283 2.74 -47.88 -31.33
C LEU A 283 3.06 -48.16 -32.80
N ARG A 284 2.09 -47.88 -33.67
CA ARG A 284 2.24 -47.87 -35.13
C ARG A 284 2.87 -46.56 -35.60
N GLY A 285 2.46 -45.45 -34.99
CA GLY A 285 2.90 -44.10 -35.32
C GLY A 285 4.10 -43.57 -34.56
N ASN A 286 4.17 -42.24 -34.56
CA ASN A 286 4.92 -41.48 -33.57
C ASN A 286 4.12 -41.33 -32.28
N LEU A 287 4.86 -41.26 -31.18
CA LEU A 287 4.39 -40.82 -29.89
C LEU A 287 5.19 -39.57 -29.51
N LEU A 288 4.48 -38.52 -29.10
CA LEU A 288 5.07 -37.33 -28.50
C LEU A 288 4.81 -37.35 -27.00
N ILE A 289 5.85 -37.05 -26.24
CA ILE A 289 5.81 -36.90 -24.80
C ILE A 289 6.24 -35.47 -24.52
N GLY A 290 5.43 -34.71 -23.79
CA GLY A 290 5.71 -33.30 -23.57
C GLY A 290 5.27 -32.78 -22.23
N VAL A 291 5.70 -31.55 -21.99
CA VAL A 291 5.29 -30.70 -20.87
C VAL A 291 4.91 -29.33 -21.40
N CYS A 292 3.90 -28.71 -20.81
CA CYS A 292 3.41 -27.39 -21.18
C CYS A 292 2.97 -26.57 -19.97
N SER A 293 2.92 -25.25 -20.09
CA SER A 293 2.44 -24.36 -19.02
C SER A 293 0.91 -24.23 -18.94
N SER A 294 0.16 -24.70 -19.95
CA SER A 294 -1.32 -24.61 -19.99
C SER A 294 -1.95 -25.77 -20.77
N GLN A 295 -3.15 -26.18 -20.37
CA GLN A 295 -3.95 -27.18 -21.10
C GLN A 295 -4.93 -26.54 -22.12
N LEU A 296 -5.25 -25.25 -21.97
CA LEU A 296 -6.39 -24.60 -22.65
C LEU A 296 -5.99 -23.44 -23.57
N SER A 297 -4.81 -22.88 -23.39
CA SER A 297 -4.29 -21.76 -24.19
C SER A 297 -3.06 -22.19 -24.95
N ASN A 298 -2.63 -21.38 -25.93
CA ASN A 298 -1.26 -21.55 -26.42
C ASN A 298 -0.30 -21.33 -25.23
N SER A 299 0.70 -22.18 -25.14
CA SER A 299 1.67 -22.22 -24.06
C SER A 299 3.06 -22.48 -24.60
N VAL A 300 4.05 -22.29 -23.72
CA VAL A 300 5.39 -22.81 -23.95
C VAL A 300 5.33 -24.32 -23.79
N ASP A 301 5.63 -25.04 -24.87
CA ASP A 301 5.56 -26.50 -24.91
C ASP A 301 6.95 -27.07 -25.21
N PHE A 302 7.37 -28.07 -24.45
CA PHE A 302 8.55 -28.86 -24.77
C PHE A 302 8.13 -30.30 -25.02
N ILE A 303 8.60 -30.88 -26.12
CA ILE A 303 8.30 -32.26 -26.50
C ILE A 303 9.57 -33.04 -26.79
N VAL A 304 9.51 -34.35 -26.56
CA VAL A 304 10.43 -35.33 -27.13
C VAL A 304 9.63 -36.29 -28.01
N ASN A 305 10.15 -36.57 -29.20
CA ASN A 305 9.56 -37.58 -30.07
C ASN A 305 10.27 -38.94 -29.92
N ARG A 306 9.73 -39.94 -30.61
CA ARG A 306 10.23 -41.32 -30.63
C ARG A 306 11.72 -41.45 -31.00
N LEU A 307 12.25 -40.50 -31.77
CA LEU A 307 13.63 -40.48 -32.26
C LEU A 307 14.59 -39.70 -31.35
N GLY A 308 14.10 -39.16 -30.23
CA GLY A 308 14.91 -38.37 -29.30
C GLY A 308 15.14 -36.92 -29.75
N GLU A 309 14.33 -36.41 -30.67
CA GLU A 309 14.36 -34.98 -31.00
C GLU A 309 13.57 -34.21 -29.96
N VAL A 310 14.26 -33.33 -29.23
CA VAL A 310 13.63 -32.39 -28.32
C VAL A 310 13.25 -31.14 -29.09
N LYS A 311 11.98 -30.74 -29.01
CA LYS A 311 11.44 -29.59 -29.71
C LYS A 311 10.75 -28.64 -28.74
N LYS A 312 10.81 -27.34 -29.03
CA LYS A 312 10.15 -26.28 -28.27
C LYS A 312 9.13 -25.57 -29.15
N LYS A 313 8.00 -25.20 -28.58
CA LYS A 313 7.05 -24.25 -29.16
C LYS A 313 6.89 -23.08 -28.19
N GLU A 314 7.02 -21.86 -28.70
CA GLU A 314 6.80 -20.63 -27.94
C GLU A 314 5.29 -20.33 -27.85
N GLU A 315 4.89 -19.52 -26.87
CA GLU A 315 3.48 -19.15 -26.62
C GLU A 315 2.78 -18.56 -27.87
N ASN A 316 3.50 -17.79 -28.68
CA ASN A 316 2.96 -17.16 -29.88
C ASN A 316 3.21 -17.97 -31.18
N ASP A 317 3.81 -19.16 -31.08
CA ASP A 317 4.12 -19.98 -32.25
C ASP A 317 3.13 -21.14 -32.41
N ASN A 318 2.86 -21.48 -33.67
CA ASN A 318 2.05 -22.63 -34.05
C ASN A 318 2.88 -23.86 -34.44
N ARG A 319 4.22 -23.75 -34.40
CA ARG A 319 5.15 -24.80 -34.82
C ARG A 319 6.19 -25.10 -33.75
N TYR A 320 6.59 -26.37 -33.71
CA TYR A 320 7.68 -26.85 -32.88
C TYR A 320 9.02 -26.71 -33.62
N HIS A 321 10.01 -26.13 -32.96
CA HIS A 321 11.39 -26.02 -33.45
C HIS A 321 12.28 -27.02 -32.73
N ILE A 322 13.15 -27.70 -33.47
CA ILE A 322 14.12 -28.63 -32.87
C ILE A 322 15.16 -27.81 -32.10
N ILE A 323 15.29 -28.07 -30.80
CA ILE A 323 16.29 -27.42 -29.96
C ILE A 323 17.53 -28.30 -29.74
N ARG A 324 17.35 -29.62 -29.61
CA ARG A 324 18.45 -30.58 -29.50
C ARG A 324 18.02 -32.01 -29.86
N LYS A 325 19.00 -32.88 -30.09
CA LYS A 325 18.80 -34.33 -30.20
C LYS A 325 19.45 -35.02 -29.00
N VAL A 326 18.73 -35.95 -28.39
CA VAL A 326 19.19 -36.76 -27.26
C VAL A 326 19.14 -38.24 -27.63
N ASN A 327 19.99 -39.06 -27.00
CA ASN A 327 19.95 -40.51 -27.18
C ASN A 327 18.81 -41.14 -26.36
N PHE A 328 17.57 -40.78 -26.71
CA PHE A 328 16.36 -41.26 -26.04
C PHE A 328 15.39 -41.76 -27.10
N THR A 329 15.09 -43.06 -27.07
CA THR A 329 14.14 -43.67 -27.99
C THR A 329 13.15 -44.52 -27.22
N PHE A 330 11.97 -44.73 -27.79
CA PHE A 330 10.96 -45.61 -27.23
C PHE A 330 10.16 -46.32 -28.33
N GLY A 331 9.52 -47.43 -27.97
CA GLY A 331 8.73 -48.26 -28.86
C GLY A 331 7.69 -49.07 -28.10
N GLU A 332 6.94 -49.90 -28.84
CA GLU A 332 5.95 -50.81 -28.26
C GLU A 332 6.61 -51.76 -27.25
N GLY A 333 5.96 -51.93 -26.10
CA GLY A 333 6.43 -52.70 -24.95
C GLY A 333 7.30 -51.93 -23.94
N ASP A 334 7.81 -50.75 -24.31
CA ASP A 334 8.69 -49.99 -23.41
C ASP A 334 7.92 -49.38 -22.23
N VAL A 335 8.57 -49.35 -21.06
CA VAL A 335 8.09 -48.66 -19.86
C VAL A 335 8.88 -47.36 -19.70
N ILE A 336 8.16 -46.25 -19.63
CA ILE A 336 8.68 -44.89 -19.50
C ILE A 336 8.34 -44.38 -18.11
N ARG A 337 9.37 -44.10 -17.31
CA ARG A 337 9.27 -43.46 -16.00
C ARG A 337 9.50 -41.96 -16.14
N PHE A 338 8.68 -41.20 -15.45
CA PHE A 338 8.76 -39.75 -15.33
C PHE A 338 9.07 -39.39 -13.89
N GLN A 339 10.01 -38.48 -13.67
CA GLN A 339 10.41 -38.04 -12.35
C GLN A 339 10.63 -36.53 -12.34
N ILE A 340 9.88 -35.82 -11.50
CA ILE A 340 10.10 -34.40 -11.22
C ILE A 340 11.02 -34.31 -10.02
N LEU A 341 12.20 -33.74 -10.24
CA LEU A 341 13.26 -33.64 -9.26
C LEU A 341 13.39 -32.18 -8.81
N PRO A 342 12.73 -31.79 -7.69
CA PRO A 342 12.57 -30.39 -7.31
C PRO A 342 13.91 -29.67 -7.06
N PHE A 343 14.87 -30.32 -6.41
CA PHE A 343 16.20 -29.72 -6.18
C PHE A 343 17.01 -29.49 -7.45
N MET A 344 16.92 -30.42 -8.39
CA MET A 344 17.57 -30.27 -9.69
C MET A 344 16.77 -29.35 -10.62
N GLN A 345 15.53 -29.00 -10.22
CA GLN A 345 14.53 -28.33 -11.04
C GLN A 345 14.47 -28.95 -12.43
N CYS A 346 14.34 -30.27 -12.52
CA CYS A 346 14.36 -30.98 -13.78
C CYS A 346 13.27 -32.06 -13.84
N LEU A 347 12.76 -32.30 -15.06
CA LEU A 347 11.89 -33.43 -15.36
C LEU A 347 12.74 -34.49 -16.06
N ARG A 348 13.03 -35.55 -15.34
CA ARG A 348 13.76 -36.71 -15.84
C ARG A 348 12.77 -37.70 -16.45
N ILE A 349 13.08 -38.16 -17.65
CA ILE A 349 12.31 -39.19 -18.35
C ILE A 349 13.26 -40.35 -18.68
N THR A 350 12.93 -41.52 -18.19
CA THR A 350 13.73 -42.74 -18.30
C THR A 350 12.92 -43.81 -19.01
N ASN A 351 13.45 -44.36 -20.10
CA ASN A 351 12.96 -45.60 -20.68
C ASN A 351 13.62 -46.75 -19.90
N GLU A 352 12.87 -47.36 -18.98
CA GLU A 352 13.36 -48.41 -18.09
C GLU A 352 13.77 -49.65 -18.87
N THR A 353 13.00 -50.00 -19.91
CA THR A 353 13.24 -51.18 -20.74
C THR A 353 14.55 -51.09 -21.51
N ARG A 354 14.92 -49.88 -21.96
CA ARG A 354 16.14 -49.64 -22.76
C ARG A 354 17.29 -49.04 -21.96
N HIS A 355 17.09 -48.73 -20.68
CA HIS A 355 18.04 -48.03 -19.83
C HIS A 355 18.52 -46.68 -20.43
N LEU A 356 17.63 -45.96 -21.11
CA LEU A 356 17.91 -44.63 -21.68
C LEU A 356 17.29 -43.56 -20.79
N THR A 357 17.98 -42.45 -20.57
CA THR A 357 17.49 -41.33 -19.76
C THR A 357 17.75 -40.01 -20.47
N PHE A 358 16.78 -39.10 -20.43
CA PHE A 358 16.99 -37.70 -20.76
C PHE A 358 16.30 -36.81 -19.71
N CYS A 359 16.68 -35.53 -19.66
CA CYS A 359 16.07 -34.56 -18.76
C CYS A 359 15.67 -33.29 -19.54
N PHE A 360 14.53 -32.71 -19.16
CA PHE A 360 14.30 -31.28 -19.33
C PHE A 360 15.04 -30.54 -18.21
N ASN A 361 15.92 -29.63 -18.57
CA ASN A 361 16.79 -28.94 -17.63
C ASN A 361 16.04 -27.79 -16.90
N ARG A 362 16.72 -27.20 -15.93
CA ARG A 362 16.21 -26.09 -15.12
C ARG A 362 15.69 -24.92 -15.95
N ASN A 363 16.44 -24.49 -16.96
CA ASN A 363 16.06 -23.33 -17.77
C ASN A 363 14.76 -23.61 -18.55
N GLU A 364 14.63 -24.82 -19.09
CA GLU A 364 13.44 -25.23 -19.84
C GLU A 364 12.18 -25.29 -18.98
N LEU A 365 12.29 -25.80 -17.75
CA LEU A 365 11.17 -25.81 -16.82
C LEU A 365 10.85 -24.40 -16.29
N GLN A 366 11.86 -23.57 -16.05
CA GLN A 366 11.65 -22.18 -15.60
C GLN A 366 10.91 -21.33 -16.64
N GLU A 367 11.13 -21.59 -17.93
CA GLU A 367 10.38 -20.93 -19.01
C GLU A 367 8.87 -21.25 -18.99
N MET A 368 8.45 -22.32 -18.32
CA MET A 368 7.03 -22.68 -18.15
C MET A 368 6.35 -21.94 -16.98
N GLY A 369 7.12 -21.26 -16.14
CA GLY A 369 6.64 -20.65 -14.90
C GLY A 369 6.55 -21.65 -13.75
N ASP A 370 5.64 -21.38 -12.80
CA ASP A 370 5.55 -22.15 -11.55
C ASP A 370 4.71 -23.42 -11.66
N GLN A 371 3.96 -23.58 -12.75
CA GLN A 371 3.05 -24.70 -12.98
C GLN A 371 3.19 -25.25 -14.39
N TYR A 372 3.20 -26.57 -14.52
CA TYR A 372 3.23 -27.25 -15.81
C TYR A 372 2.48 -28.58 -15.77
N PHE A 373 2.08 -29.06 -16.95
CA PHE A 373 1.30 -30.28 -17.14
C PHE A 373 2.06 -31.24 -18.05
N SER A 374 1.95 -32.54 -17.81
CA SER A 374 2.44 -33.54 -18.76
C SER A 374 1.37 -33.85 -19.79
N PHE A 375 1.76 -33.90 -21.07
CA PHE A 375 0.88 -34.26 -22.17
C PHE A 375 1.50 -35.28 -23.11
N PHE A 376 0.64 -35.95 -23.85
CA PHE A 376 0.96 -37.05 -24.72
C PHE A 376 0.20 -36.91 -26.03
N SER A 377 0.80 -37.40 -27.13
CA SER A 377 0.12 -37.44 -28.44
C SER A 377 0.41 -38.74 -29.14
N LEU A 378 -0.64 -39.36 -29.64
CA LEU A 378 -0.57 -40.55 -30.48
C LEU A 378 -0.93 -40.16 -31.92
N GLU A 379 -0.41 -40.88 -32.91
CA GLU A 379 -0.58 -40.53 -34.33
C GLU A 379 -1.58 -41.46 -35.05
N TYR A 380 -1.48 -42.77 -34.85
CA TYR A 380 -2.28 -43.74 -35.60
C TYR A 380 -3.37 -44.42 -34.78
N GLN A 381 -4.49 -44.72 -35.43
CA GLN A 381 -5.58 -45.46 -34.83
C GLN A 381 -5.09 -46.81 -34.25
N GLY A 382 -5.46 -47.01 -32.99
CA GLY A 382 -5.11 -48.18 -32.19
C GLY A 382 -3.88 -47.98 -31.33
N ASP A 383 -3.08 -46.93 -31.55
CA ASP A 383 -1.97 -46.58 -30.65
C ASP A 383 -2.50 -46.36 -29.24
N ALA A 384 -1.75 -46.82 -28.24
CA ALA A 384 -2.22 -46.84 -26.86
C ALA A 384 -1.09 -46.75 -25.83
N LEU A 385 -1.36 -46.01 -24.75
CA LEU A 385 -0.54 -45.89 -23.56
C LEU A 385 -1.31 -46.40 -22.34
N GLN A 386 -0.66 -47.17 -21.50
CA GLN A 386 -1.16 -47.57 -20.18
C GLN A 386 -0.39 -46.79 -19.12
N PHE A 387 -1.07 -46.12 -18.20
CA PHE A 387 -0.44 -45.49 -17.04
C PHE A 387 -0.45 -46.51 -15.89
N LEU A 388 0.72 -46.69 -15.26
CA LEU A 388 0.98 -47.77 -14.30
C LEU A 388 0.92 -47.29 -12.86
#